data_AF-A0A8C8C646-F1
#
_entry.id   AF-A0A8C8C646-F1
#
_cell.length_a   1.000
_cell.length_b   1.000
_cell.length_c   1.000
_cell.angle_alpha   90.00
_cell.angle_beta   90.00
_cell.angle_gamma   90.00
#
_symmetry.space_group_name_H-M   'P 1'
#
loop_
_entity.id
_entity.type
_entity.pdbx_description
1 polymer ?
#
loop_
_entity_poly.entity_id
_entity_poly.type
_entity_poly.pdbx_seq_one_letter_code
_entity_poly.pdbx_strand_id
1 'polypeptide(L)'
;MAAPEEQELSQAQTEKLLQFQDLTGLESMDQCRRTLEQHNWNIEAAVQDRLNEQEGVPSVFNPPPSRPLQVNTADHRVYSYIVSRPQPRGLIGWSYYMIMLPFRLTYYTLLDIFRFALRWVRPDPRGRVTDPVGDVVSFIHSFEEKYGRSHPVFYQGTYSQALNDAKRELRYLLVYLHGEDHQDTDQFCRSTLCTEEVLTFLNTRMLFWACSTSRPEGYRVSQALRENTYPFLAMIMLKDRKMTVDLLNQLTFIMEANQTYLMSERLEREERNQTQVLRAQQDEAYLESLRADQEKDRRKREEQEKVQAEEEKVRQTVLAEERRRRTLEEEKELKSECLPEPPADDPDSVKIVFKLPNDTRVEAVPLPGSTYSICILTGLVFTSGGSTPNSTQSNFYSLI
;
A
#
# COMPACT_ATOMS: atom_id res chain seq x y z
N MET A 1 -19.45 -39.20 17.79
CA MET A 1 -19.00 -37.80 17.84
C MET A 1 -17.50 -37.85 17.98
N ALA A 2 -16.77 -37.75 16.86
CA ALA A 2 -15.31 -37.72 16.88
C ALA A 2 -14.86 -36.34 17.36
N ALA A 3 -13.95 -36.30 18.35
CA ALA A 3 -13.28 -35.07 18.76
C ALA A 3 -12.47 -34.52 17.57
N PRO A 4 -12.38 -33.20 17.38
CA PRO A 4 -11.50 -32.65 16.35
C PRO A 4 -10.05 -33.01 16.73
N GLU A 5 -9.35 -33.69 15.82
CA GLU A 5 -7.92 -33.98 15.95
C GLU A 5 -7.17 -32.65 16.09
N GLU A 6 -6.54 -32.43 17.25
CA GLU A 6 -5.60 -31.34 17.43
C GLU A 6 -4.39 -31.60 16.52
N GLN A 7 -4.39 -30.96 15.36
CA GLN A 7 -3.28 -31.04 14.42
C GLN A 7 -2.04 -30.43 15.11
N GLU A 8 -1.12 -31.30 15.54
CA GLU A 8 0.12 -30.94 16.24
C GLU A 8 0.94 -29.98 15.35
N LEU A 9 1.22 -28.79 15.89
CA LEU A 9 1.99 -27.76 15.20
C LEU A 9 3.46 -28.17 15.11
N SER A 10 4.08 -27.97 13.95
CA SER A 10 5.52 -28.16 13.78
C SER A 10 6.30 -27.20 14.69
N GLN A 11 7.49 -27.59 15.16
CA GLN A 11 8.33 -26.76 16.02
C GLN A 11 8.58 -25.34 15.44
N ALA A 12 8.75 -25.24 14.11
CA ALA A 12 8.89 -23.97 13.41
C ALA A 12 7.58 -23.14 13.39
N GLN A 13 6.42 -23.79 13.37
CA GLN A 13 5.13 -23.10 13.45
C GLN A 13 4.86 -22.57 14.86
N THR A 14 5.24 -23.33 15.88
CA THR A 14 5.12 -22.91 17.28
C THR A 14 6.00 -21.70 17.59
N GLU A 15 7.22 -21.67 17.05
CA GLU A 15 8.13 -20.50 17.18
C GLU A 15 7.54 -19.26 16.51
N LYS A 16 7.00 -19.40 15.29
CA LYS A 16 6.33 -18.28 14.60
C LYS A 16 5.09 -17.78 15.33
N LEU A 17 4.36 -18.68 15.99
CA LEU A 17 3.17 -18.34 16.76
C LEU A 17 3.53 -17.52 18.01
N LEU A 18 4.58 -17.93 18.74
CA LEU A 18 5.08 -17.20 19.90
C LEU A 18 5.62 -15.82 19.49
N GLN A 19 6.38 -15.75 18.40
CA GLN A 19 6.88 -14.47 17.88
C GLN A 19 5.75 -13.52 17.47
N PHE A 20 4.70 -14.04 16.82
CA PHE A 20 3.52 -13.25 16.49
C PHE A 20 2.76 -12.78 17.73
N GLN A 21 2.71 -13.61 18.78
CA GLN A 21 2.09 -13.25 20.05
C GLN A 21 2.81 -12.10 20.75
N ASP A 22 4.15 -12.17 20.81
CA ASP A 22 4.98 -11.13 21.41
C ASP A 22 4.86 -9.80 20.67
N LEU A 23 4.72 -9.84 19.34
CA LEU A 23 4.60 -8.63 18.50
C LEU A 23 3.21 -7.99 18.53
N THR A 24 2.14 -8.80 18.65
CA THR A 24 0.75 -8.31 18.56
C THR A 24 0.07 -8.12 19.91
N GLY A 25 0.66 -8.66 21.00
CA GLY A 25 0.10 -8.59 22.35
C GLY A 25 -1.20 -9.39 22.52
N LEU A 26 -1.50 -10.33 21.63
CA LEU A 26 -2.72 -11.13 21.71
C LEU A 26 -2.60 -12.21 22.79
N GLU A 27 -3.55 -12.22 23.74
CA GLU A 27 -3.57 -13.24 24.81
C GLU A 27 -4.07 -14.61 24.33
N SER A 28 -4.80 -14.66 23.22
CA SER A 28 -5.42 -15.89 22.72
C SER A 28 -4.56 -16.61 21.68
N MET A 29 -4.00 -17.75 22.08
CA MET A 29 -3.19 -18.65 21.25
C MET A 29 -3.94 -19.12 19.98
N ASP A 30 -5.23 -19.43 20.12
CA ASP A 30 -6.09 -19.90 19.02
C ASP A 30 -6.34 -18.81 17.97
N GLN A 31 -6.41 -17.54 18.40
CA GLN A 31 -6.57 -16.43 17.47
C GLN A 31 -5.27 -16.20 16.69
N CYS A 32 -4.11 -16.21 17.36
CA CYS A 32 -2.81 -16.14 16.71
C CYS A 32 -2.62 -17.24 15.66
N ARG A 33 -2.99 -18.48 16.02
CA ARG A 33 -2.94 -19.63 15.10
C ARG A 33 -3.77 -19.40 13.84
N ARG A 34 -5.05 -19.03 14.00
CA ARG A 34 -5.95 -18.80 12.86
C ARG A 34 -5.47 -17.69 11.95
N THR A 35 -4.97 -16.59 12.51
CA THR A 35 -4.45 -15.46 11.72
C THR A 35 -3.19 -15.88 10.95
N LEU A 36 -2.28 -16.63 11.57
CA LEU A 36 -1.08 -17.14 10.88
C LEU A 36 -1.44 -18.17 9.80
N GLU A 37 -2.40 -19.06 10.04
CA GLU A 37 -2.89 -20.02 9.04
C GLU A 37 -3.49 -19.30 7.81
N GLN A 38 -4.23 -18.22 8.02
CA GLN A 38 -4.78 -17.39 6.92
C GLN A 38 -3.69 -16.71 6.10
N HIS A 39 -2.59 -16.31 6.74
CA HIS A 39 -1.45 -15.65 6.11
C HIS A 39 -0.35 -16.63 5.68
N ASN A 40 -0.68 -17.92 5.50
CA ASN A 40 0.27 -18.98 5.10
C ASN A 40 1.56 -19.00 5.95
N TRP A 41 1.43 -18.76 7.27
CA TRP A 41 2.54 -18.67 8.23
C TRP A 41 3.59 -17.59 7.90
N ASN A 42 3.17 -16.51 7.24
CA ASN A 42 3.96 -15.30 7.06
C ASN A 42 3.67 -14.30 8.20
N ILE A 43 4.63 -14.16 9.13
CA ILE A 43 4.49 -13.29 10.31
C ILE A 43 4.37 -11.83 9.89
N GLU A 44 5.20 -11.35 8.96
CA GLU A 44 5.24 -9.94 8.57
C GLU A 44 3.89 -9.51 7.98
N ALA A 45 3.33 -10.33 7.08
CA ALA A 45 2.01 -10.08 6.50
C ALA A 45 0.90 -10.10 7.56
N ALA A 46 0.93 -11.07 8.47
CA ALA A 46 -0.06 -11.19 9.55
C ALA A 46 0.01 -10.03 10.55
N VAL A 47 1.23 -9.59 10.92
CA VAL A 47 1.45 -8.47 11.83
C VAL A 47 1.00 -7.17 11.18
N GLN A 48 1.37 -6.95 9.91
CA GLN A 48 0.96 -5.76 9.17
C GLN A 48 -0.57 -5.69 9.04
N ASP A 49 -1.22 -6.81 8.71
CA ASP A 49 -2.69 -6.88 8.60
C ASP A 49 -3.36 -6.61 9.96
N ARG A 50 -2.79 -7.12 11.05
CA ARG A 50 -3.31 -6.88 12.40
C ARG A 50 -3.14 -5.42 12.85
N LEU A 51 -2.00 -4.82 12.55
CA LEU A 51 -1.75 -3.40 12.82
C LEU A 51 -2.69 -2.52 11.97
N ASN A 52 -2.89 -2.87 10.70
CA ASN A 52 -3.86 -2.20 9.82
C ASN A 52 -5.30 -2.29 10.38
N GLU A 53 -5.72 -3.45 10.88
CA GLU A 53 -7.02 -3.62 11.55
C GLU A 53 -7.15 -2.74 12.81
N GLN A 54 -6.09 -2.62 13.61
CA GLN A 54 -6.05 -1.74 14.78
C GLN A 54 -6.08 -0.24 14.39
N GLU A 55 -5.48 0.10 13.25
CA GLU A 55 -5.48 1.43 12.65
C GLU A 55 -6.78 1.76 11.88
N GLY A 56 -7.69 0.78 11.75
CA GLY A 56 -9.01 0.94 11.12
C GLY A 56 -8.97 0.98 9.59
N VAL A 57 -7.90 0.47 8.99
CA VAL A 57 -7.78 0.22 7.55
C VAL A 57 -8.34 -1.19 7.28
N PRO A 58 -9.27 -1.38 6.32
CA PRO A 58 -9.82 -2.70 6.04
C PRO A 58 -8.72 -3.68 5.61
N SER A 59 -8.69 -4.87 6.20
CA SER A 59 -7.74 -5.91 5.83
C SER A 59 -7.99 -6.36 4.38
N VAL A 60 -6.92 -6.42 3.59
CA VAL A 60 -6.97 -6.80 2.17
C VAL A 60 -7.28 -8.29 2.01
N PHE A 61 -6.87 -9.09 3.00
CA PHE A 61 -6.97 -10.55 2.98
C PHE A 61 -8.27 -11.09 3.58
N ASN A 62 -9.00 -10.27 4.35
CA ASN A 62 -10.28 -10.66 4.93
C ASN A 62 -11.27 -9.49 4.83
N PRO A 63 -11.82 -9.20 3.63
CA PRO A 63 -12.93 -8.27 3.54
C PRO A 63 -14.01 -8.75 4.52
N PRO A 64 -14.50 -7.89 5.43
CA PRO A 64 -15.49 -8.32 6.40
C PRO A 64 -16.63 -8.98 5.63
N PRO A 65 -17.12 -10.16 6.06
CA PRO A 65 -18.27 -10.76 5.41
C PRO A 65 -19.34 -9.67 5.34
N SER A 66 -20.01 -9.54 4.20
CA SER A 66 -21.15 -8.64 3.99
C SER A 66 -22.32 -9.07 4.87
N ARG A 67 -22.10 -9.05 6.18
CA ARG A 67 -23.11 -9.04 7.20
C ARG A 67 -23.79 -7.68 7.04
N PRO A 68 -25.12 -7.61 6.99
CA PRO A 68 -25.77 -6.33 7.14
C PRO A 68 -25.18 -5.69 8.39
N LEU A 69 -24.67 -4.46 8.27
CA LEU A 69 -24.06 -3.71 9.37
C LEU A 69 -25.03 -3.74 10.56
N GLN A 70 -24.76 -4.65 11.50
CA GLN A 70 -25.55 -4.76 12.72
C GLN A 70 -25.08 -3.63 13.63
N VAL A 71 -25.79 -2.51 13.54
CA VAL A 71 -25.75 -1.49 14.59
C VAL A 71 -26.11 -2.21 15.89
N ASN A 72 -25.19 -2.24 16.85
CA ASN A 72 -25.44 -2.87 18.15
C ASN A 72 -26.46 -2.04 18.92
N THR A 73 -27.74 -2.37 18.75
CA THR A 73 -28.88 -1.71 19.42
C THR A 73 -29.18 -2.31 20.80
N ALA A 74 -28.38 -3.28 21.26
CA ALA A 74 -28.68 -4.13 22.42
C ALA A 74 -28.94 -3.38 23.75
N ASP A 75 -28.41 -2.16 23.92
CA ASP A 75 -28.55 -1.38 25.17
C ASP A 75 -29.29 -0.04 25.03
N HIS A 76 -29.83 0.30 23.86
CA HIS A 76 -30.43 1.62 23.66
C HIS A 76 -31.95 1.57 23.84
N ARG A 77 -32.44 2.14 24.94
CA ARG A 77 -33.87 2.40 25.15
C ARG A 77 -34.34 3.44 24.12
N VAL A 78 -34.95 2.96 23.04
CA VAL A 78 -35.60 3.81 22.04
C VAL A 78 -36.82 4.48 22.69
N TYR A 79 -36.76 5.78 22.93
CA TYR A 79 -37.85 6.57 23.50
C TYR A 79 -38.84 7.07 22.43
N SER A 80 -39.58 6.22 21.72
CA SER A 80 -40.49 6.68 20.66
C SER A 80 -41.36 7.89 21.08
N TYR A 81 -41.12 9.06 20.49
CA TYR A 81 -41.93 10.25 20.76
C TYR A 81 -43.22 10.18 19.96
N ILE A 82 -44.34 10.16 20.68
CA ILE A 82 -45.67 10.33 20.10
C ILE A 82 -45.83 11.83 19.85
N VAL A 83 -46.05 12.22 18.59
CA VAL A 83 -46.31 13.63 18.22
C VAL A 83 -47.47 14.14 19.06
N SER A 84 -47.26 15.25 19.76
CA SER A 84 -48.28 15.85 20.60
C SER A 84 -49.46 16.27 19.73
N ARG A 85 -50.59 15.57 19.89
CA ARG A 85 -51.84 15.89 19.19
C ARG A 85 -52.23 17.34 19.52
N PRO A 86 -52.66 18.15 18.54
CA PRO A 86 -53.23 19.46 18.85
C PRO A 86 -54.45 19.24 19.75
N GLN A 87 -54.29 19.51 21.04
CA GLN A 87 -55.39 19.42 21.99
C GLN A 87 -56.46 20.46 21.60
N PRO A 88 -57.75 20.06 21.58
CA PRO A 88 -58.81 21.03 21.35
C PRO A 88 -58.74 22.13 22.41
N ARG A 89 -58.54 23.38 21.95
CA ARG A 89 -58.55 24.55 22.82
C ARG A 89 -60.00 25.00 23.04
N GLY A 90 -60.41 25.09 24.31
CA GLY A 90 -61.74 25.55 24.72
C GLY A 90 -62.85 24.48 24.64
N LEU A 91 -63.99 24.77 25.31
CA LEU A 91 -65.12 23.85 25.44
C LEU A 91 -65.76 23.47 24.09
N ILE A 92 -65.77 24.39 23.13
CA ILE A 92 -66.31 24.17 21.78
C ILE A 92 -65.41 23.21 20.96
N GLY A 93 -64.10 23.28 21.14
CA GLY A 93 -63.17 22.33 20.52
C GLY A 93 -63.34 20.92 21.09
N TRP A 94 -63.56 20.81 22.41
CA TRP A 94 -63.80 19.53 23.07
C TRP A 94 -65.13 18.90 22.67
N SER A 95 -66.20 19.68 22.54
CA SER A 95 -67.50 19.17 22.09
C SER A 95 -67.45 18.68 20.63
N TYR A 96 -66.83 19.45 19.73
CA TYR A 96 -66.62 19.04 18.34
C TYR A 96 -65.76 17.77 18.24
N TYR A 97 -64.67 17.71 19.02
CA TYR A 97 -63.80 16.54 19.05
C TYR A 97 -64.53 15.29 19.57
N MET A 98 -65.29 15.38 20.65
CA MET A 98 -66.04 14.25 21.21
C MET A 98 -67.12 13.73 20.26
N ILE A 99 -67.79 14.62 19.51
CA ILE A 99 -68.80 14.24 18.52
C ILE A 99 -68.15 13.59 17.29
N MET A 100 -67.04 14.14 16.79
CA MET A 100 -66.35 13.63 15.60
C MET A 100 -65.45 12.41 15.87
N LEU A 101 -65.09 12.14 17.13
CA LEU A 101 -64.23 11.02 17.51
C LEU A 101 -64.76 9.65 17.05
N PRO A 102 -66.03 9.26 17.30
CA PRO A 102 -66.55 7.98 16.81
C PRO A 102 -66.59 7.90 15.28
N PHE A 103 -66.90 9.00 14.58
CA PHE A 103 -66.93 9.04 13.10
C PHE A 103 -65.54 8.96 12.49
N ARG A 104 -64.58 9.66 13.08
CA ARG A 104 -63.18 9.64 12.66
C ARG A 104 -62.56 8.26 12.91
N LEU A 105 -62.81 7.69 14.09
CA LEU A 105 -62.34 6.35 14.44
C LEU A 105 -62.89 5.31 13.47
N THR A 106 -64.20 5.31 13.21
CA THR A 106 -64.84 4.35 12.29
C THR A 106 -64.39 4.52 10.84
N TYR A 107 -64.26 5.76 10.36
CA TYR A 107 -63.79 6.03 9.00
C TYR A 107 -62.36 5.51 8.75
N TYR A 108 -61.42 5.82 9.65
CA TYR A 108 -60.03 5.37 9.49
C TYR A 108 -59.87 3.87 9.74
N THR A 109 -60.54 3.31 10.75
CA THR A 109 -60.49 1.86 11.01
C THR A 109 -61.06 1.04 9.87
N LEU A 110 -62.15 1.48 9.24
CA LEU A 110 -62.71 0.80 8.06
C LEU A 110 -61.78 0.89 6.85
N LEU A 111 -61.15 2.04 6.61
CA LEU A 111 -60.15 2.20 5.54
C LEU A 111 -58.90 1.35 5.79
N ASP A 112 -58.43 1.25 7.03
CA ASP A 112 -57.28 0.44 7.39
C ASP A 112 -57.58 -1.06 7.28
N ILE A 113 -58.77 -1.50 7.71
CA ILE A 113 -59.23 -2.88 7.51
C ILE A 113 -59.32 -3.20 6.01
N PHE A 114 -59.82 -2.26 5.20
CA PHE A 114 -59.91 -2.43 3.75
C PHE A 114 -58.52 -2.50 3.08
N ARG A 115 -57.59 -1.61 3.46
CA ARG A 115 -56.20 -1.65 3.00
C ARG A 115 -55.49 -2.93 3.44
N PHE A 116 -55.73 -3.38 4.67
CA PHE A 116 -55.20 -4.63 5.20
C PHE A 116 -55.75 -5.84 4.43
N ALA A 117 -57.04 -5.86 4.13
CA ALA A 117 -57.66 -6.89 3.29
C ALA A 117 -57.08 -6.90 1.86
N LEU A 118 -56.84 -5.73 1.28
CA LEU A 118 -56.15 -5.59 -0.01
C LEU A 118 -54.70 -6.11 0.04
N ARG A 119 -54.00 -5.92 1.17
CA ARG A 119 -52.65 -6.42 1.40
C ARG A 119 -52.59 -7.94 1.58
N TRP A 120 -53.69 -8.57 2.00
CA TRP A 120 -53.80 -10.04 2.06
C TRP A 120 -53.90 -10.66 0.65
N VAL A 121 -54.51 -9.95 -0.30
CA VAL A 121 -54.76 -10.46 -1.67
C VAL A 121 -53.57 -10.26 -2.61
N ARG A 122 -52.66 -9.31 -2.31
CA ARG A 122 -51.40 -9.12 -3.07
C ARG A 122 -50.20 -9.42 -2.18
N PRO A 123 -49.35 -10.42 -2.52
CA PRO A 123 -48.15 -10.71 -1.75
C PRO A 123 -47.24 -9.48 -1.72
N ASP A 124 -46.81 -9.11 -0.52
CA ASP A 124 -46.04 -7.90 -0.25
C ASP A 124 -44.66 -7.98 -0.95
N PRO A 125 -44.35 -7.11 -1.92
CA PRO A 125 -43.09 -7.19 -2.69
C PRO A 125 -41.85 -6.77 -1.87
N ARG A 126 -42.02 -6.45 -0.58
CA ARG A 126 -40.98 -5.94 0.34
C ARG A 126 -39.85 -6.93 0.63
N GLY A 127 -39.99 -8.19 0.25
CA GLY A 127 -38.98 -9.23 0.51
C GLY A 127 -37.74 -9.18 -0.37
N ARG A 128 -37.78 -8.49 -1.53
CA ARG A 128 -36.67 -8.47 -2.48
C ARG A 128 -36.33 -7.03 -2.87
N VAL A 129 -35.23 -6.51 -2.33
CA VAL A 129 -34.66 -5.23 -2.77
C VAL A 129 -34.08 -5.44 -4.16
N THR A 130 -34.71 -4.87 -5.18
CA THR A 130 -34.20 -4.91 -6.56
C THR A 130 -33.25 -3.74 -6.83
N ASP A 131 -33.54 -2.56 -6.26
CA ASP A 131 -32.70 -1.37 -6.37
C ASP A 131 -32.81 -0.47 -5.11
N PRO A 132 -31.84 -0.53 -4.17
CA PRO A 132 -31.91 0.24 -2.93
C PRO A 132 -31.68 1.75 -3.14
N VAL A 133 -30.91 2.13 -4.16
CA VAL A 133 -30.65 3.54 -4.45
C VAL A 133 -31.87 4.15 -5.14
N GLY A 134 -32.44 3.44 -6.11
CA GLY A 134 -33.68 3.83 -6.78
C GLY A 134 -34.85 3.99 -5.81
N ASP A 135 -34.95 3.14 -4.78
CA ASP A 135 -35.95 3.28 -3.72
C ASP A 135 -35.85 4.62 -2.98
N VAL A 136 -34.63 5.03 -2.60
CA VAL A 136 -34.38 6.30 -1.91
C VAL A 136 -34.65 7.49 -2.82
N VAL A 137 -34.18 7.46 -4.06
CA VAL A 137 -34.43 8.54 -5.04
C VAL A 137 -35.91 8.67 -5.36
N SER A 138 -36.62 7.55 -5.53
CA SER A 138 -38.07 7.53 -5.71
C SER A 138 -38.78 8.14 -4.50
N PHE A 139 -38.31 7.85 -3.28
CA PHE A 139 -38.85 8.46 -2.06
C PHE A 139 -38.69 9.98 -2.07
N ILE A 140 -37.50 10.49 -2.39
CA ILE A 140 -37.22 11.93 -2.45
C ILE A 140 -38.19 12.62 -3.42
N HIS A 141 -38.37 12.07 -4.62
CA HIS A 141 -39.33 12.62 -5.58
C HIS A 141 -40.78 12.62 -5.04
N SER A 142 -41.23 11.52 -4.44
CA SER A 142 -42.57 11.46 -3.86
C SER A 142 -42.75 12.41 -2.66
N PHE A 143 -41.67 12.68 -1.92
CA PHE A 143 -41.66 13.63 -0.81
C PHE A 143 -41.77 15.06 -1.33
N GLU A 144 -40.96 15.42 -2.34
CA GLU A 144 -40.98 16.73 -2.99
C GLU A 144 -42.34 17.05 -3.61
N GLU A 145 -42.98 16.06 -4.23
CA GLU A 145 -44.32 16.22 -4.81
C GLU A 145 -45.39 16.52 -3.74
N LYS A 146 -45.29 15.89 -2.56
CA LYS A 146 -46.30 15.98 -1.50
C LYS A 146 -46.12 17.16 -0.54
N TYR A 147 -44.87 17.53 -0.24
CA TYR A 147 -44.54 18.54 0.77
C TYR A 147 -43.81 19.76 0.19
N GLY A 148 -43.33 19.68 -1.05
CA GLY A 148 -42.53 20.73 -1.69
C GLY A 148 -41.02 20.51 -1.53
N ARG A 149 -40.23 21.43 -2.10
CA ARG A 149 -38.76 21.38 -2.14
C ARG A 149 -38.07 21.97 -0.91
N SER A 150 -38.83 22.46 0.06
CA SER A 150 -38.31 23.01 1.31
C SER A 150 -38.09 21.87 2.32
N HIS A 151 -36.98 21.15 2.17
CA HIS A 151 -36.62 20.03 3.05
C HIS A 151 -35.10 19.94 3.24
N PRO A 152 -34.62 19.20 4.27
CA PRO A 152 -33.18 19.03 4.47
C PRO A 152 -32.59 18.25 3.28
N VAL A 153 -31.29 18.44 3.03
CA VAL A 153 -30.61 17.79 1.92
C VAL A 153 -30.56 16.28 2.17
N PHE A 154 -31.33 15.53 1.39
CA PHE A 154 -31.35 14.07 1.46
C PHE A 154 -30.07 13.47 0.87
N TYR A 155 -29.49 12.50 1.58
CA TYR A 155 -28.38 11.68 1.10
C TYR A 155 -28.86 10.73 0.00
N GLN A 156 -28.32 10.90 -1.21
CA GLN A 156 -28.70 10.13 -2.40
C GLN A 156 -27.89 8.84 -2.52
N GLY A 157 -28.12 7.91 -1.60
CA GLY A 157 -27.45 6.61 -1.59
C GLY A 157 -28.09 5.63 -0.62
N THR A 158 -27.52 4.43 -0.53
CA THR A 158 -28.05 3.37 0.36
C THR A 158 -27.80 3.69 1.82
N TYR A 159 -28.54 3.04 2.71
CA TYR A 159 -28.32 3.20 4.15
C TYR A 159 -26.88 2.85 4.57
N SER A 160 -26.31 1.78 4.00
CA SER A 160 -24.93 1.37 4.29
C SER A 160 -23.90 2.37 3.77
N GLN A 161 -24.14 3.00 2.62
CA GLN A 161 -23.27 4.06 2.10
C GLN A 161 -23.29 5.29 3.02
N ALA A 162 -24.48 5.75 3.42
CA ALA A 162 -24.63 6.87 4.33
C ALA A 162 -23.93 6.61 5.69
N LEU A 163 -24.04 5.38 6.21
CA LEU A 163 -23.40 4.98 7.46
C LEU A 163 -21.87 4.94 7.36
N ASN A 164 -21.33 4.41 6.25
CA ASN A 164 -19.90 4.35 6.01
C ASN A 164 -19.28 5.75 5.82
N ASP A 165 -19.97 6.63 5.09
CA ASP A 165 -19.53 8.01 4.91
C ASP A 165 -19.58 8.79 6.22
N ALA A 166 -20.63 8.61 7.03
CA ALA A 166 -20.72 9.19 8.37
C ALA A 166 -19.55 8.74 9.27
N LYS A 167 -19.19 7.45 9.20
CA LYS A 167 -18.05 6.89 9.92
C LYS A 167 -16.71 7.43 9.41
N ARG A 168 -16.55 7.57 8.09
CA ARG A 168 -15.32 8.09 7.46
C ARG A 168 -15.10 9.56 7.79
N GLU A 169 -16.15 10.36 7.77
CA GLU A 169 -16.08 11.82 7.99
C GLU A 169 -16.28 12.22 9.45
N LEU A 170 -16.51 11.25 10.35
CA LEU A 170 -16.82 11.51 11.76
C LEU A 170 -17.94 12.55 11.90
N ARG A 171 -19.04 12.34 11.18
CA ARG A 171 -20.25 13.18 11.20
C ARG A 171 -21.42 12.39 11.79
N TYR A 172 -22.39 13.12 12.34
CA TYR A 172 -23.67 12.54 12.75
C TYR A 172 -24.45 12.09 11.50
N LEU A 173 -25.11 10.94 11.59
CA LEU A 173 -26.06 10.46 10.59
C LEU A 173 -27.46 10.51 11.19
N LEU A 174 -28.36 11.26 10.56
CA LEU A 174 -29.77 11.31 10.93
C LEU A 174 -30.57 10.45 9.97
N VAL A 175 -31.21 9.42 10.50
CA VAL A 175 -32.03 8.45 9.75
C VAL A 175 -33.50 8.78 9.98
N TYR A 176 -34.22 9.11 8.91
CA TYR A 176 -35.66 9.33 8.91
C TYR A 176 -36.39 8.20 8.20
N LEU A 177 -37.29 7.51 8.90
CA LEU A 177 -38.17 6.51 8.30
C LEU A 177 -39.57 7.07 8.18
N HIS A 178 -40.04 7.15 6.94
CA HIS A 178 -41.34 7.69 6.59
C HIS A 178 -42.39 6.56 6.57
N GLY A 179 -43.47 6.72 7.32
CA GLY A 179 -44.63 5.81 7.30
C GLY A 179 -45.82 6.47 6.64
N GLU A 180 -46.07 6.14 5.37
CA GLU A 180 -47.18 6.75 4.58
C GLU A 180 -48.56 6.51 5.20
N ASP A 181 -48.71 5.41 5.94
CA ASP A 181 -49.97 5.02 6.59
C ASP A 181 -50.15 5.67 7.98
N HIS A 182 -49.13 6.36 8.52
CA HIS A 182 -49.20 6.90 9.87
C HIS A 182 -49.78 8.32 9.91
N GLN A 183 -50.78 8.53 10.77
CA GLN A 183 -51.54 9.78 10.90
C GLN A 183 -50.67 11.02 11.23
N ASP A 184 -49.57 10.83 11.95
CA ASP A 184 -48.71 11.92 12.42
C ASP A 184 -47.62 12.32 11.41
N THR A 185 -47.41 11.52 10.36
CA THR A 185 -46.31 11.73 9.41
C THR A 185 -46.49 12.99 8.58
N ASP A 186 -47.69 13.25 8.10
CA ASP A 186 -48.00 14.45 7.30
C ASP A 186 -47.83 15.74 8.09
N GLN A 187 -48.29 15.74 9.34
CA GLN A 187 -48.17 16.89 10.22
C GLN A 187 -46.69 17.15 10.54
N PHE A 188 -45.94 16.12 10.93
CA PHE A 188 -44.52 16.23 11.25
C PHE A 188 -43.69 16.80 10.09
N CYS A 189 -43.89 16.31 8.86
CA CYS A 189 -43.17 16.84 7.70
C CYS A 189 -43.43 18.33 7.52
N ARG A 190 -44.70 18.75 7.58
CA ARG A 190 -45.09 20.15 7.34
C ARG A 190 -44.76 21.11 8.48
N SER A 191 -44.94 20.70 9.73
CA SER A 191 -44.79 21.59 10.89
C SER A 191 -43.43 21.54 11.56
N THR A 192 -42.63 20.51 11.29
CA THR A 192 -41.38 20.25 12.03
C THR A 192 -40.19 20.10 11.09
N LEU A 193 -40.25 19.17 10.13
CA LEU A 193 -39.10 18.86 9.27
C LEU A 193 -38.80 19.98 8.25
N CYS A 194 -39.85 20.61 7.71
CA CYS A 194 -39.74 21.67 6.70
C CYS A 194 -39.52 23.08 7.27
N THR A 195 -39.26 23.22 8.57
CA THR A 195 -39.03 24.53 9.21
C THR A 195 -37.59 25.00 8.99
N GLU A 196 -37.38 26.26 8.58
CA GLU A 196 -36.06 26.83 8.24
C GLU A 196 -34.98 26.64 9.32
N GLU A 197 -35.33 26.74 10.60
CA GLU A 197 -34.41 26.48 11.71
C GLU A 197 -33.89 25.04 11.72
N VAL A 198 -34.76 24.08 11.40
CA VAL A 198 -34.40 22.66 11.30
C VAL A 198 -33.60 22.41 10.03
N LEU A 199 -33.97 23.02 8.91
CA LEU A 199 -33.25 22.89 7.63
C LEU A 199 -31.78 23.32 7.77
N THR A 200 -31.56 24.52 8.31
CA THR A 200 -30.22 25.08 8.52
C THR A 200 -29.39 24.27 9.50
N PHE A 201 -30.01 23.78 10.59
CA PHE A 201 -29.35 22.94 11.57
C PHE A 201 -28.92 21.57 11.00
N LEU A 202 -29.82 20.91 10.26
CA LEU A 202 -29.55 19.58 9.70
C LEU A 202 -28.47 19.64 8.61
N ASN A 203 -28.59 20.58 7.67
CA ASN A 203 -27.66 20.68 6.54
C ASN A 203 -26.23 21.03 6.95
N THR A 204 -26.04 21.72 8.08
CA THR A 204 -24.71 22.16 8.53
C THR A 204 -23.98 21.13 9.40
N ARG A 205 -24.70 20.29 10.14
CA ARG A 205 -24.10 19.48 11.21
C ARG A 205 -24.14 17.97 10.97
N MET A 206 -24.96 17.47 10.06
CA MET A 206 -25.17 16.03 9.91
C MET A 206 -25.50 15.60 8.48
N LEU A 207 -25.29 14.31 8.20
CA LEU A 207 -25.80 13.66 7.00
C LEU A 207 -27.26 13.26 7.26
N PHE A 208 -28.16 13.59 6.36
CA PHE A 208 -29.58 13.25 6.50
C PHE A 208 -29.97 12.18 5.49
N TRP A 209 -30.30 10.99 5.98
CA TRP A 209 -30.77 9.87 5.16
C TRP A 209 -32.24 9.60 5.46
N ALA A 210 -33.02 9.35 4.40
CA ALA A 210 -34.44 9.08 4.56
C ALA A 210 -34.97 8.07 3.54
N CYS A 211 -35.93 7.26 3.97
CA CYS A 211 -36.65 6.35 3.07
C CYS A 211 -38.05 6.04 3.59
N SER A 212 -38.96 5.68 2.68
CA SER A 212 -40.30 5.21 3.04
C SER A 212 -40.29 3.73 3.39
N THR A 213 -41.04 3.35 4.42
CA THR A 213 -41.22 1.95 4.82
C THR A 213 -42.17 1.16 3.90
N SER A 214 -42.80 1.84 2.95
CA SER A 214 -43.48 1.20 1.82
C SER A 214 -42.49 0.55 0.84
N ARG A 215 -41.23 1.03 0.80
CA ARG A 215 -40.19 0.55 -0.11
C ARG A 215 -39.28 -0.51 0.56
N PRO A 216 -38.71 -1.46 -0.21
CA PRO A 216 -37.84 -2.52 0.31
C PRO A 216 -36.64 -2.03 1.14
N GLU A 217 -35.93 -0.99 0.71
CA GLU A 217 -34.78 -0.46 1.46
C GLU A 217 -35.21 0.14 2.82
N GLY A 218 -36.26 0.96 2.84
CA GLY A 218 -36.78 1.55 4.08
C GLY A 218 -37.35 0.51 5.05
N TYR A 219 -38.00 -0.54 4.53
CA TYR A 219 -38.48 -1.66 5.34
C TYR A 219 -37.32 -2.46 5.97
N ARG A 220 -36.24 -2.71 5.23
CA ARG A 220 -35.05 -3.38 5.80
C ARG A 220 -34.42 -2.58 6.93
N VAL A 221 -34.31 -1.26 6.76
CA VAL A 221 -33.74 -0.38 7.79
C VAL A 221 -34.65 -0.29 9.01
N SER A 222 -35.97 -0.27 8.83
CA SER A 222 -36.90 -0.31 9.98
C SER A 222 -36.79 -1.60 10.78
N GLN A 223 -36.59 -2.74 10.11
CA GLN A 223 -36.32 -4.01 10.80
C GLN A 223 -34.97 -4.01 11.52
N ALA A 224 -33.93 -3.40 10.92
CA ALA A 224 -32.60 -3.30 11.53
C ALA A 224 -32.60 -2.43 12.80
N LEU A 225 -33.35 -1.32 12.78
CA LEU A 225 -33.51 -0.42 13.92
C LEU A 225 -34.59 -0.90 14.91
N ARG A 226 -35.35 -1.95 14.58
CA ARG A 226 -36.45 -2.53 15.37
C ARG A 226 -37.58 -1.54 15.68
N GLU A 227 -37.93 -0.73 14.69
CA GLU A 227 -38.89 0.36 14.85
C GLU A 227 -40.28 0.04 14.34
N ASN A 228 -41.29 0.35 15.16
CA ASN A 228 -42.70 0.08 14.87
C ASN A 228 -43.59 1.33 14.86
N THR A 229 -43.05 2.51 15.18
CA THR A 229 -43.80 3.77 15.26
C THR A 229 -43.26 4.75 14.23
N TYR A 230 -44.13 5.48 13.53
CA TYR A 230 -43.74 6.46 12.50
C TYR A 230 -44.41 7.81 12.80
N PRO A 231 -43.92 8.95 12.30
CA PRO A 231 -42.59 9.16 11.71
C PRO A 231 -41.47 8.80 12.70
N PHE A 232 -40.46 8.09 12.24
CA PHE A 232 -39.32 7.70 13.07
C PHE A 232 -38.08 8.49 12.68
N LEU A 233 -37.32 8.94 13.67
CA LEU A 233 -36.11 9.72 13.47
C LEU A 233 -35.05 9.24 14.45
N ALA A 234 -33.88 8.81 13.96
CA ALA A 234 -32.77 8.32 14.77
C ALA A 234 -31.48 9.04 14.45
N MET A 235 -30.75 9.48 15.48
CA MET A 235 -29.39 9.96 15.32
C MET A 235 -28.41 8.83 15.57
N ILE A 236 -27.53 8.58 14.61
CA ILE A 236 -26.45 7.60 14.70
C ILE A 236 -25.11 8.35 14.73
N MET A 237 -24.25 7.98 15.67
CA MET A 237 -22.91 8.54 15.82
C MET A 237 -21.88 7.48 16.17
N LEU A 238 -20.61 7.75 15.85
CA LEU A 238 -19.51 6.89 16.27
C LEU A 238 -19.10 7.25 17.70
N LYS A 239 -19.15 6.26 18.60
CA LYS A 239 -18.69 6.33 20.00
C LYS A 239 -17.92 5.05 20.34
N ASP A 240 -16.71 5.19 20.87
CA ASP A 240 -15.81 4.08 21.24
C ASP A 240 -15.62 3.07 20.08
N ARG A 241 -15.39 3.59 18.86
CA ARG A 241 -15.28 2.82 17.60
C ARG A 241 -16.54 2.00 17.23
N LYS A 242 -17.66 2.18 17.92
CA LYS A 242 -18.96 1.55 17.64
C LYS A 242 -20.00 2.59 17.24
N MET A 243 -20.93 2.24 16.36
CA MET A 243 -22.05 3.12 16.01
C MET A 243 -23.15 2.98 17.06
N THR A 244 -23.51 4.09 17.73
CA THR A 244 -24.59 4.16 18.72
C THR A 244 -25.78 4.94 18.17
N VAL A 245 -26.99 4.53 18.54
CA VAL A 245 -28.25 5.18 18.13
C VAL A 245 -28.84 5.89 19.35
N ASP A 246 -29.14 7.18 19.24
CA ASP A 246 -29.78 7.96 20.31
C ASP A 246 -30.91 8.85 19.76
N LEU A 247 -31.87 9.20 20.62
CA LEU A 247 -33.12 9.87 20.22
C LEU A 247 -33.18 11.35 20.64
N LEU A 248 -33.79 12.17 19.78
CA LEU A 248 -33.56 13.60 19.61
C LEU A 248 -34.08 14.59 20.66
N ASN A 249 -34.66 14.18 21.79
CA ASN A 249 -35.17 15.17 22.74
C ASN A 249 -34.08 15.98 23.47
N GLN A 250 -32.83 15.57 23.30
CA GLN A 250 -31.65 16.30 23.74
C GLN A 250 -30.67 16.49 22.59
N LEU A 251 -31.14 16.70 21.35
CA LEU A 251 -30.30 16.88 20.16
C LEU A 251 -29.11 17.82 20.40
N THR A 252 -29.36 18.99 20.98
CA THR A 252 -28.33 19.98 21.31
C THR A 252 -27.41 19.53 22.42
N PHE A 253 -27.96 18.97 23.50
CA PHE A 253 -27.17 18.49 24.65
C PHE A 253 -26.32 17.24 24.33
N ILE A 254 -26.87 16.29 23.58
CA ILE A 254 -26.18 15.09 23.08
C ILE A 254 -25.10 15.52 22.08
N MET A 255 -25.37 16.49 21.21
CA MET A 255 -24.35 16.99 20.29
C MET A 255 -23.25 17.74 21.03
N GLU A 256 -23.56 18.64 21.96
CA GLU A 256 -22.54 19.36 22.75
C GLU A 256 -21.70 18.41 23.61
N ALA A 257 -22.33 17.46 24.32
CA ALA A 257 -21.62 16.48 25.13
C ALA A 257 -20.68 15.59 24.30
N ASN A 258 -21.11 15.23 23.08
CA ASN A 258 -20.34 14.34 22.21
C ASN A 258 -19.43 15.07 21.21
N GLN A 259 -19.55 16.39 21.07
CA GLN A 259 -18.66 17.18 20.21
C GLN A 259 -17.21 17.07 20.67
N THR A 260 -16.97 17.10 21.99
CA THR A 260 -15.64 16.90 22.57
C THR A 260 -15.05 15.56 22.17
N TYR A 261 -15.87 14.50 22.18
CA TYR A 261 -15.47 13.15 21.78
C TYR A 261 -15.14 13.07 20.27
N LEU A 262 -15.98 13.65 19.41
CA LEU A 262 -15.69 13.69 17.97
C LEU A 262 -14.43 14.52 17.67
N MET A 263 -14.21 15.61 18.39
CA MET A 263 -13.01 16.44 18.23
C MET A 263 -11.75 15.72 18.71
N SER A 264 -11.80 14.97 19.82
CA SER A 264 -10.66 14.16 20.25
C SER A 264 -10.33 13.05 19.26
N GLU A 265 -11.34 12.37 18.72
CA GLU A 265 -11.11 11.34 17.68
C GLU A 265 -10.56 11.92 16.38
N ARG A 266 -11.01 13.12 15.99
CA ARG A 266 -10.45 13.84 14.83
C ARG A 266 -8.98 14.20 15.07
N LEU A 267 -8.66 14.75 16.24
CA LEU A 267 -7.31 15.13 16.61
C LEU A 267 -6.38 13.92 16.64
N GLU A 268 -6.79 12.82 17.27
CA GLU A 268 -6.00 11.59 17.34
C GLU A 268 -5.77 10.99 15.94
N ARG A 269 -6.78 11.04 15.07
CA ARG A 269 -6.65 10.57 13.69
C ARG A 269 -5.71 11.45 12.86
N GLU A 270 -5.74 12.75 13.09
CA GLU A 270 -4.83 13.70 12.45
C GLU A 270 -3.40 13.53 12.93
N GLU A 271 -3.18 13.34 14.24
CA GLU A 271 -1.87 13.04 14.83
C GLU A 271 -1.29 11.74 14.25
N ARG A 272 -2.12 10.69 14.10
CA ARG A 272 -1.71 9.43 13.46
C ARG A 272 -1.31 9.63 12.00
N ASN A 273 -2.12 10.36 11.23
CA ASN A 273 -1.79 10.67 9.84
C ASN A 273 -0.48 11.48 9.73
N GLN A 274 -0.29 12.48 10.59
CA GLN A 274 0.95 13.27 10.65
C GLN A 274 2.15 12.39 11.00
N THR A 275 1.99 11.45 11.94
CA THR A 275 3.03 10.49 12.31
C THR A 275 3.40 9.57 11.15
N GLN A 276 2.41 9.07 10.41
CA GLN A 276 2.64 8.22 9.23
C GLN A 276 3.37 8.99 8.11
N VAL A 277 2.95 10.22 7.82
CA VAL A 277 3.60 11.08 6.82
C VAL A 277 5.04 11.37 7.22
N LEU A 278 5.29 11.69 8.50
CA LEU A 278 6.63 11.97 9.00
C LEU A 278 7.57 10.75 8.86
N ARG A 279 7.08 9.55 9.19
CA ARG A 279 7.85 8.30 9.02
C ARG A 279 8.16 8.04 7.55
N ALA A 280 7.19 8.21 6.65
CA ALA A 280 7.41 8.04 5.23
C ALA A 280 8.48 9.01 4.68
N GLN A 281 8.46 10.26 5.13
CA GLN A 281 9.48 11.26 4.76
C GLN A 281 10.86 10.90 5.32
N GLN A 282 10.94 10.36 6.54
CA GLN A 282 12.19 9.91 7.15
C GLN A 282 12.77 8.70 6.41
N ASP A 283 11.93 7.73 6.04
CA ASP A 283 12.33 6.54 5.30
C ASP A 283 12.83 6.91 3.89
N GLU A 284 12.15 7.83 3.21
CA GLU A 284 12.59 8.34 1.89
C GLU A 284 13.97 9.02 1.99
N ALA A 285 14.16 9.92 2.96
CA ALA A 285 15.43 10.59 3.19
C ALA A 285 16.55 9.61 3.58
N TYR A 286 16.23 8.57 4.35
CA TYR A 286 17.18 7.51 4.71
C TYR A 286 17.59 6.70 3.48
N LEU A 287 16.65 6.31 2.63
CA LEU A 287 16.95 5.58 1.39
C LEU A 287 17.80 6.40 0.42
N GLU A 288 17.56 7.71 0.33
CA GLU A 288 18.40 8.60 -0.47
C GLU A 288 19.83 8.71 0.07
N SER A 289 19.99 8.88 1.38
CA SER A 289 21.32 8.95 2.00
C SER A 289 22.07 7.62 1.86
N LEU A 290 21.38 6.49 2.02
CA LEU A 290 21.97 5.16 1.83
C LEU A 290 22.47 4.95 0.40
N ARG A 291 21.70 5.38 -0.61
CA ARG A 291 22.14 5.31 -2.03
C ARG A 291 23.36 6.18 -2.27
N ALA A 292 23.40 7.37 -1.68
CA ALA A 292 24.55 8.27 -1.82
C ALA A 292 25.82 7.69 -1.19
N ASP A 293 25.71 7.07 -0.01
CA ASP A 293 26.83 6.40 0.66
C ASP A 293 27.30 5.16 -0.12
N GLN A 294 26.38 4.34 -0.63
CA GLN A 294 26.72 3.20 -1.48
C GLN A 294 27.45 3.62 -2.77
N GLU A 295 26.99 4.68 -3.42
CA GLU A 295 27.62 5.22 -4.63
C GLU A 295 29.03 5.76 -4.32
N LYS A 296 29.19 6.46 -3.19
CA LYS A 296 30.49 6.98 -2.76
C LYS A 296 31.48 5.86 -2.45
N ASP A 297 31.03 4.78 -1.81
CA ASP A 297 31.86 3.63 -1.54
C ASP A 297 32.20 2.84 -2.81
N ARG A 298 31.28 2.75 -3.78
CA ARG A 298 31.59 2.19 -5.11
C ARG A 298 32.68 2.98 -5.82
N ARG A 299 32.56 4.32 -5.85
CA ARG A 299 33.56 5.21 -6.47
C ARG A 299 34.93 5.07 -5.83
N LYS A 300 35.00 5.01 -4.50
CA LYS A 300 36.27 4.78 -3.78
C LYS A 300 36.90 3.43 -4.13
N ARG A 301 36.12 2.36 -4.23
CA ARG A 301 36.62 1.04 -4.62
C ARG A 301 37.17 1.04 -6.04
N GLU A 302 36.43 1.62 -7.00
CA GLU A 302 36.88 1.75 -8.39
C GLU A 302 38.17 2.58 -8.51
N GLU A 303 38.33 3.65 -7.73
CA GLU A 303 39.56 4.45 -7.67
C GLU A 303 40.73 3.64 -7.09
N GLN A 304 40.51 2.90 -5.99
CA GLN A 304 41.53 2.03 -5.40
C GLN A 304 41.97 0.93 -6.35
N GLU A 305 41.04 0.29 -7.06
CA GLU A 305 41.35 -0.74 -8.06
C GLU A 305 42.15 -0.17 -9.24
N LYS A 306 41.83 1.05 -9.71
CA LYS A 306 42.62 1.72 -10.76
C LYS A 306 44.05 2.00 -10.31
N VAL A 307 44.23 2.51 -9.10
CA VAL A 307 45.56 2.76 -8.52
C VAL A 307 46.34 1.46 -8.40
N GLN A 308 45.72 0.39 -7.86
CA GLN A 308 46.37 -0.92 -7.74
C GLN A 308 46.76 -1.51 -9.12
N ALA A 309 45.88 -1.42 -10.11
CA ALA A 309 46.15 -1.90 -11.45
C ALA A 309 47.27 -1.10 -12.15
N GLU A 310 47.35 0.21 -11.91
CA GLU A 310 48.42 1.06 -12.43
C GLU A 310 49.76 0.75 -11.76
N GLU A 311 49.78 0.57 -10.42
CA GLU A 311 50.97 0.11 -9.70
C GLU A 311 51.44 -1.28 -10.17
N GLU A 312 50.51 -2.21 -10.41
CA GLU A 312 50.84 -3.55 -10.89
C GLU A 312 51.42 -3.51 -12.32
N LYS A 313 50.86 -2.68 -13.20
CA LYS A 313 51.43 -2.44 -14.54
C LYS A 313 52.84 -1.89 -14.45
N VAL A 314 53.08 -0.87 -13.62
CA VAL A 314 54.42 -0.30 -13.43
C VAL A 314 55.38 -1.37 -12.91
N ARG A 315 55.00 -2.15 -11.90
CA ARG A 315 55.83 -3.27 -11.38
C ARG A 315 56.15 -4.30 -12.47
N GLN A 316 55.17 -4.67 -13.30
CA GLN A 316 55.39 -5.61 -14.40
C GLN A 316 56.35 -5.04 -15.46
N THR A 317 56.25 -3.76 -15.80
CA THR A 317 57.19 -3.13 -16.76
C THR A 317 58.62 -3.11 -16.23
N VAL A 318 58.82 -2.75 -14.96
CA VAL A 318 60.16 -2.75 -14.33
C VAL A 318 60.74 -4.17 -14.30
N LEU A 319 59.95 -5.17 -13.88
CA LEU A 319 60.39 -6.58 -13.86
C LEU A 319 60.68 -7.13 -15.27
N ALA A 320 59.99 -6.65 -16.30
CA ALA A 320 60.26 -7.03 -17.69
C ALA A 320 61.55 -6.38 -18.20
N GLU A 321 61.79 -5.12 -17.86
CA GLU A 321 63.01 -4.39 -18.22
C GLU A 321 64.25 -4.98 -17.54
N GLU A 322 64.17 -5.31 -16.25
CA GLU A 322 65.24 -6.00 -15.52
C GLU A 322 65.57 -7.38 -16.11
N ARG A 323 64.54 -8.18 -16.45
CA ARG A 323 64.72 -9.48 -17.10
C ARG A 323 65.43 -9.33 -18.44
N ARG A 324 65.03 -8.33 -19.24
CA ARG A 324 65.64 -8.05 -20.54
C ARG A 324 67.11 -7.66 -20.42
N ARG A 325 67.48 -6.92 -19.36
CA ARG A 325 68.87 -6.58 -19.09
C ARG A 325 69.72 -7.81 -18.74
N ARG A 326 69.21 -8.68 -17.86
CA ARG A 326 69.91 -9.93 -17.49
C ARG A 326 70.13 -10.85 -18.70
N THR A 327 69.12 -11.06 -19.54
CA THR A 327 69.28 -11.89 -20.74
C THR A 327 70.34 -11.34 -21.70
N LEU A 328 70.45 -10.00 -21.82
CA LEU A 328 71.48 -9.36 -22.64
C LEU A 328 72.89 -9.48 -22.03
N GLU A 329 73.01 -9.46 -20.70
CA GLU A 329 74.26 -9.67 -19.98
C GLU A 329 74.75 -11.11 -20.13
N GLU A 330 73.88 -12.10 -19.89
CA GLU A 330 74.17 -13.53 -20.06
C GLU A 330 74.58 -13.87 -21.52
N GLU A 331 73.88 -13.32 -22.52
CA GLU A 331 74.26 -13.52 -23.93
C GLU A 331 75.62 -12.92 -24.28
N LYS A 332 76.01 -11.80 -23.65
CA LYS A 332 77.33 -11.18 -23.85
C LYS A 332 78.43 -12.03 -23.23
N GLU A 333 78.20 -12.56 -22.03
CA GLU A 333 79.14 -13.44 -21.33
C GLU A 333 79.37 -14.74 -22.12
N LEU A 334 78.29 -15.42 -22.54
CA LEU A 334 78.36 -16.62 -23.39
C LEU A 334 79.11 -16.39 -24.71
N LYS A 335 78.92 -15.22 -25.34
CA LYS A 335 79.65 -14.84 -26.56
C LYS A 335 81.13 -14.55 -26.29
N SER A 336 81.46 -14.01 -25.12
CA SER A 336 82.85 -13.71 -24.74
C SER A 336 83.66 -14.96 -24.36
N GLU A 337 83.02 -15.98 -23.77
CA GLU A 337 83.68 -17.26 -23.44
C GLU A 337 83.95 -18.15 -24.66
N CYS A 338 83.17 -18.01 -25.75
CA CYS A 338 83.35 -18.80 -26.97
C CYS A 338 84.47 -18.32 -27.92
N LEU A 339 85.28 -17.33 -27.52
CA LEU A 339 86.32 -16.75 -28.37
C LEU A 339 87.73 -16.89 -27.78
N PRO A 340 88.50 -17.93 -28.13
CA PRO A 340 89.95 -17.87 -28.02
C PRO A 340 90.52 -17.07 -29.21
N GLU A 341 91.22 -15.96 -28.95
CA GLU A 341 91.99 -15.25 -29.98
C GLU A 341 93.11 -16.16 -30.51
N PRO A 342 93.16 -16.47 -31.82
CA PRO A 342 94.21 -17.31 -32.35
C PRO A 342 95.56 -16.54 -32.40
N PRO A 343 96.68 -17.17 -32.02
CA PRO A 343 98.01 -16.59 -32.19
C PRO A 343 98.35 -16.40 -33.68
N ALA A 344 99.08 -15.34 -33.99
CA ALA A 344 99.26 -14.78 -35.34
C ALA A 344 100.12 -15.61 -36.32
N ASP A 345 100.50 -16.86 -36.02
CA ASP A 345 101.44 -17.66 -36.82
C ASP A 345 100.98 -19.13 -36.95
N ASP A 346 99.87 -19.36 -37.65
CA ASP A 346 99.46 -20.71 -38.10
C ASP A 346 99.45 -20.73 -39.66
N PRO A 347 100.14 -21.69 -40.33
CA PRO A 347 100.40 -21.63 -41.77
C PRO A 347 99.19 -21.95 -42.67
N ASP A 348 98.03 -22.30 -42.10
CA ASP A 348 96.76 -22.55 -42.81
C ASP A 348 95.66 -21.50 -42.47
N SER A 349 96.07 -20.26 -42.17
CA SER A 349 95.15 -19.16 -41.87
C SER A 349 94.68 -18.42 -43.12
N VAL A 350 93.36 -18.33 -43.34
CA VAL A 350 92.76 -17.54 -44.45
C VAL A 350 92.28 -16.20 -43.92
N LYS A 351 92.88 -15.11 -44.39
CA LYS A 351 92.50 -13.74 -43.99
C LYS A 351 91.30 -13.25 -44.80
N ILE A 352 90.13 -13.07 -44.16
CA ILE A 352 88.94 -12.52 -44.82
C ILE A 352 88.72 -11.08 -44.35
N VAL A 353 88.67 -10.14 -45.30
CA VAL A 353 88.49 -8.70 -45.03
C VAL A 353 87.09 -8.30 -45.44
N PHE A 354 86.30 -7.80 -44.49
CA PHE A 354 84.98 -7.23 -44.75
C PHE A 354 85.06 -5.70 -44.77
N LYS A 355 84.52 -5.11 -45.84
CA LYS A 355 84.39 -3.66 -45.98
C LYS A 355 82.96 -3.29 -45.59
N LEU A 356 82.78 -2.60 -44.46
CA LEU A 356 81.46 -2.16 -44.02
C LEU A 356 81.02 -0.91 -44.81
N PRO A 357 79.70 -0.59 -44.84
CA PRO A 357 79.17 0.59 -45.54
C PRO A 357 79.73 1.95 -45.05
N ASN A 358 80.38 1.98 -43.88
CA ASN A 358 81.06 3.16 -43.33
C ASN A 358 82.56 3.24 -43.71
N ASP A 359 82.97 2.47 -44.73
CA ASP A 359 84.33 2.38 -45.29
C ASP A 359 85.44 1.90 -44.32
N THR A 360 85.07 1.52 -43.09
CA THR A 360 85.93 0.82 -42.14
C THR A 360 86.09 -0.66 -42.50
N ARG A 361 87.32 -1.15 -42.38
CA ARG A 361 87.70 -2.54 -42.69
C ARG A 361 87.85 -3.32 -41.39
N VAL A 362 87.20 -4.49 -41.32
CA VAL A 362 87.36 -5.43 -40.22
C VAL A 362 87.98 -6.71 -40.78
N GLU A 363 89.03 -7.18 -40.12
CA GLU A 363 89.77 -8.39 -40.51
C GLU A 363 89.43 -9.52 -39.55
N ALA A 364 89.14 -10.71 -40.08
CA ALA A 364 88.94 -11.92 -39.28
C ALA A 364 89.69 -13.10 -39.91
N VAL A 365 90.25 -13.96 -39.05
CA VAL A 365 91.00 -15.16 -39.43
C VAL A 365 90.30 -16.38 -38.83
N PRO A 366 89.56 -17.17 -39.63
CA PRO A 366 88.93 -18.40 -39.15
C PRO A 366 89.82 -19.65 -39.38
N LEU A 367 89.69 -20.63 -38.48
CA LEU A 367 90.35 -21.94 -38.59
C LEU A 367 89.64 -22.87 -39.60
N PRO A 368 90.35 -23.71 -40.37
CA PRO A 368 89.74 -24.65 -41.28
C PRO A 368 89.18 -25.87 -40.53
N GLY A 369 87.87 -26.10 -40.66
CA GLY A 369 87.23 -27.34 -40.19
C GLY A 369 86.05 -27.20 -39.24
N SER A 370 85.64 -25.98 -38.86
CA SER A 370 84.43 -25.78 -38.04
C SER A 370 83.28 -25.21 -38.87
N THR A 371 82.17 -25.93 -38.94
CA THR A 371 80.89 -25.49 -39.54
C THR A 371 80.32 -24.23 -38.84
N TYR A 372 80.92 -23.82 -37.72
CA TYR A 372 80.55 -22.67 -36.91
C TYR A 372 81.08 -21.33 -37.45
N SER A 373 81.94 -21.33 -38.47
CA SER A 373 82.56 -20.11 -38.98
C SER A 373 81.58 -19.17 -39.73
N ILE A 374 80.51 -19.72 -40.32
CA ILE A 374 79.50 -18.92 -41.04
C ILE A 374 78.51 -18.20 -40.09
N CYS A 375 78.26 -18.74 -38.90
CA CYS A 375 77.41 -18.09 -37.89
C CYS A 375 78.02 -16.80 -37.33
N ILE A 376 79.36 -16.69 -37.35
CA ILE A 376 80.09 -15.50 -36.92
C ILE A 376 79.89 -14.34 -37.91
N LEU A 377 79.70 -14.64 -39.20
CA LEU A 377 79.58 -13.63 -40.27
C LEU A 377 78.24 -12.90 -40.29
N THR A 378 77.14 -13.56 -39.92
CA THR A 378 75.82 -12.92 -39.82
C THR A 378 75.67 -12.12 -38.53
N GLY A 379 76.32 -12.52 -37.43
CA GLY A 379 76.26 -11.82 -36.15
C GLY A 379 77.01 -10.48 -36.12
N LEU A 380 78.19 -10.39 -36.74
CA LEU A 380 79.05 -9.20 -36.70
C LEU A 380 78.52 -8.02 -37.54
N VAL A 381 77.76 -8.32 -38.60
CA VAL A 381 77.09 -7.30 -39.42
C VAL A 381 75.90 -6.68 -38.68
N PHE A 382 75.17 -7.47 -37.87
CA PHE A 382 73.98 -7.00 -37.16
C PHE A 382 74.27 -6.26 -35.84
N THR A 383 75.46 -6.41 -35.25
CA THR A 383 75.82 -5.70 -34.00
C THR A 383 76.40 -4.30 -34.23
N SER A 384 76.84 -3.97 -35.45
CA SER A 384 77.34 -2.62 -35.80
C SER A 384 76.26 -1.69 -36.39
N GLY A 385 75.11 -2.25 -36.78
CA GLY A 385 73.94 -1.50 -37.25
C GLY A 385 73.01 -1.15 -36.11
N GLY A 386 73.28 -0.06 -35.40
CA GLY A 386 72.32 0.53 -34.47
C GLY A 386 71.11 1.08 -35.22
N SER A 387 70.11 0.25 -35.51
CA SER A 387 68.77 0.70 -35.93
C SER A 387 67.73 -0.41 -35.73
N THR A 388 66.81 -0.14 -34.81
CA THR A 388 65.44 -0.68 -34.59
C THR A 388 64.94 -1.81 -35.51
N PRO A 389 64.37 -2.91 -34.95
CA PRO A 389 63.73 -3.93 -35.77
C PRO A 389 62.32 -3.47 -36.19
N ASN A 390 62.15 -3.09 -37.46
CA ASN A 390 60.82 -3.06 -38.10
C ASN A 390 60.61 -4.36 -38.90
N SER A 391 59.62 -5.13 -38.45
CA SER A 391 58.63 -5.91 -39.23
C SER A 391 59.01 -6.84 -40.39
N THR A 392 60.26 -7.29 -40.57
CA THR A 392 60.59 -8.25 -41.66
C THR A 392 61.34 -9.52 -41.23
N GLN A 393 61.07 -10.02 -40.02
CA GLN A 393 61.77 -11.18 -39.44
C GLN A 393 61.19 -12.57 -39.75
N SER A 394 60.22 -12.73 -40.67
CA SER A 394 59.54 -14.04 -40.83
C SER A 394 59.99 -14.93 -42.00
N ASN A 395 60.88 -14.53 -42.91
CA ASN A 395 61.01 -15.23 -44.21
C ASN A 395 62.39 -15.84 -44.56
N PHE A 396 63.29 -16.06 -43.59
CA PHE A 396 64.62 -16.62 -43.91
C PHE A 396 65.02 -17.89 -43.16
N TYR A 397 64.06 -18.61 -42.57
CA TYR A 397 64.29 -19.93 -41.96
C TYR A 397 63.89 -21.13 -42.85
N SER A 398 63.56 -20.93 -44.13
CA SER A 398 63.02 -22.02 -44.98
C SER A 398 63.96 -22.57 -46.06
N LEU A 399 65.28 -22.36 -46.00
CA LEU A 399 66.22 -22.98 -46.95
C LEU A 399 67.61 -23.16 -46.32
N ILE A 400 67.70 -24.10 -45.38
CA ILE A 400 68.90 -24.89 -45.09
C ILE A 400 68.46 -26.33 -44.88
#